data_AF-A0A2D6U0K9-F1
#
_entry.id   AF-A0A2D6U0K9-F1
#
_cell.length_a   1.000
_cell.length_b   1.000
_cell.length_c   1.000
_cell.angle_alpha   90.00
_cell.angle_beta   90.00
_cell.angle_gamma   90.00
#
_symmetry.space_group_name_H-M   'P 1'
#
loop_
_entity.id
_entity.type
_entity.pdbx_description
1 polymer ?
#
loop_
_entity_poly.entity_id
_entity_poly.type
_entity_poly.pdbx_seq_one_letter_code
_entity_poly.pdbx_strand_id
1 'polypeptide(L)'
;MKVDQYGQVHYSIKEILEILYHRPDFDLTQVSLETTECEKFNKESQNLLGELICLTNHNSLTEDIDDFHEMKLNTWFMPESYKKLDIEKFVLDQCQTAEETQRVNDEIMLYKSRDLVPVLQYIKYVVDTMRENKIVWGVGRGSSLSSFILFLIGINKVNPITHNLDIHEFLR
;
A
#
# COMPACT_ATOMS: atom_id res chain seq x y z
N MET A 1 18.35 6.69 -2.47
CA MET A 1 17.46 5.58 -2.09
C MET A 1 18.05 4.22 -2.38
N LYS A 2 18.13 3.35 -1.37
CA LYS A 2 18.25 1.89 -1.55
C LYS A 2 16.98 1.24 -1.01
N VAL A 3 16.54 0.16 -1.64
CA VAL A 3 15.37 -0.61 -1.17
C VAL A 3 15.90 -1.90 -0.56
N ASP A 4 15.44 -2.24 0.65
CA ASP A 4 15.80 -3.52 1.27
C ASP A 4 14.91 -4.68 0.79
N GLN A 5 15.20 -5.88 1.28
CA GLN A 5 14.44 -7.09 0.95
C GLN A 5 12.98 -7.06 1.42
N TYR A 6 12.63 -6.16 2.34
CA TYR A 6 11.29 -5.96 2.87
C TYR A 6 10.53 -4.83 2.14
N GLY A 7 11.13 -4.24 1.09
CA GLY A 7 10.56 -3.14 0.33
C GLY A 7 10.65 -1.77 1.01
N GLN A 8 11.38 -1.64 2.13
CA GLN A 8 11.58 -0.35 2.79
C GLN A 8 12.64 0.47 2.07
N VAL A 9 12.39 1.78 2.03
CA VAL A 9 13.23 2.74 1.33
C VAL A 9 14.18 3.40 2.32
N HIS A 10 15.47 3.15 2.14
CA HIS A 10 16.55 3.75 2.90
C HIS A 10 17.02 5.03 2.21
N TYR A 11 16.89 6.14 2.92
CA TYR A 11 17.28 7.46 2.44
C TYR A 11 18.75 7.74 2.73
N SER A 12 19.39 8.49 1.82
CA SER A 12 20.72 9.05 2.04
C SER A 12 20.62 10.38 2.80
N ILE A 13 21.73 10.79 3.44
CA ILE A 13 21.82 12.08 4.15
C ILE A 13 21.43 13.25 3.23
N LYS A 14 21.87 13.23 1.97
CA LYS A 14 21.57 14.29 1.01
C LYS A 14 20.06 14.44 0.78
N GLU A 15 19.36 13.32 0.63
CA GLU A 15 17.90 13.31 0.43
C GLU A 15 17.17 13.81 1.69
N ILE A 16 17.65 13.46 2.89
CA ILE A 16 17.09 13.98 4.15
C ILE A 16 17.31 15.48 4.28
N LEU A 17 18.50 15.98 3.93
CA LEU A 17 18.77 17.41 3.91
C LEU A 17 17.83 18.13 2.94
N GLU A 18 17.62 17.60 1.73
CA GLU A 18 16.66 18.17 0.77
C GLU A 18 15.23 18.19 1.35
N ILE A 19 14.80 17.13 2.03
CA ILE A 19 13.50 17.09 2.73
C ILE A 19 13.42 18.20 3.79
N LEU A 20 14.44 18.33 4.64
CA LEU A 20 14.48 19.35 5.70
C LEU A 20 14.55 20.78 5.14
N TYR A 21 15.21 20.99 4.00
CA TYR A 21 15.23 22.29 3.31
C TYR A 21 13.84 22.69 2.81
N HIS A 22 13.02 21.73 2.35
CA HIS A 22 11.66 21.99 1.89
C HIS A 22 10.62 21.95 3.01
N ARG A 23 10.86 21.16 4.05
CA ARG A 23 10.00 20.95 5.22
C ARG A 23 10.85 20.87 6.50
N PRO A 24 11.16 22.03 7.10
CA PRO A 24 12.01 22.09 8.30
C PRO A 24 11.38 21.43 9.54
N ASP A 25 10.06 21.27 9.54
CA ASP A 25 9.24 20.64 10.59
C ASP A 25 9.09 19.12 10.41
N PHE A 26 9.76 18.53 9.42
CA PHE A 26 9.62 17.13 9.10
C PHE A 26 10.12 16.23 10.24
N ASP A 27 9.30 15.26 10.62
CA ASP A 27 9.60 14.29 11.66
C ASP A 27 10.60 13.23 11.17
N LEU A 28 11.86 13.39 11.54
CA LEU A 28 12.96 12.50 11.16
C LEU A 28 12.82 11.07 11.70
N THR A 29 11.95 10.83 12.69
CA THR A 29 11.69 9.47 13.18
C THR A 29 10.96 8.59 12.17
N GLN A 30 10.36 9.20 11.14
CA GLN A 30 9.63 8.50 10.07
C GLN A 30 10.52 8.02 8.92
N VAL A 31 11.83 8.26 8.99
CA VAL A 31 12.77 7.93 7.92
C VAL A 31 13.68 6.78 8.32
N SER A 32 13.73 5.75 7.47
CA SER A 32 14.73 4.69 7.58
C SER A 32 16.06 5.15 6.96
N LEU A 33 17.10 5.11 7.77
CA LEU A 33 18.49 5.43 7.40
C LEU A 33 19.30 4.14 7.30
N GLU A 34 20.34 4.14 6.47
CA GLU A 34 21.35 3.09 6.56
C GLU A 34 22.00 3.09 7.95
N THR A 35 22.18 1.89 8.53
CA THR A 35 22.64 1.67 9.91
C THR A 35 23.91 2.45 10.24
N THR A 36 24.88 2.47 9.32
CA THR A 36 26.16 3.17 9.47
C THR A 36 26.03 4.69 9.53
N GLU A 37 25.02 5.27 8.88
CA GLU A 37 24.79 6.72 8.87
C GLU A 37 23.92 7.16 10.05
N CYS A 38 22.99 6.29 10.49
CA CYS A 38 22.22 6.47 11.72
C CYS A 38 23.12 6.54 12.95
N GLU A 39 24.09 5.62 13.07
CA GLU A 39 25.06 5.62 14.18
C GLU A 39 25.94 6.87 14.19
N LYS A 40 26.42 7.32 13.03
CA LYS A 40 27.18 8.58 12.91
C LYS A 40 26.35 9.77 13.32
N PHE A 41 25.10 9.88 12.85
CA PHE A 41 24.21 10.97 13.23
C PHE A 41 23.94 10.98 14.74
N ASN A 42 23.60 9.83 15.32
CA ASN A 42 23.29 9.74 16.74
C ASN A 42 24.51 10.08 17.61
N LYS A 43 25.71 9.64 17.22
CA LYS A 43 26.96 9.99 17.90
C LYS A 43 27.24 11.50 17.85
N GLU A 44 27.14 12.12 16.68
CA GLU A 44 27.40 13.56 16.53
C GLU A 44 26.29 14.40 17.19
N SER A 45 25.03 13.99 17.09
CA SER A 45 23.89 14.62 17.79
C SER A 45 24.11 14.59 19.31
N GLN A 46 24.54 13.45 19.85
CA GLN A 46 24.85 13.33 21.28
C GLN A 46 26.01 14.24 21.70
N ASN A 47 27.07 14.33 20.89
CA ASN A 47 28.23 15.18 21.18
C ASN A 47 27.91 16.68 21.11
N LEU A 48 27.06 17.10 20.16
CA LEU A 48 26.83 18.52 19.86
C LEU A 48 25.59 19.09 20.57
N LEU A 49 24.53 18.29 20.71
CA LEU A 49 23.20 18.69 21.18
C LEU A 49 22.78 17.96 22.46
N GLY A 50 23.63 17.10 23.02
CA GLY A 50 23.35 16.33 24.24
C GLY A 50 22.42 15.14 24.00
N GLU A 51 21.11 15.39 23.83
CA GLU A 51 20.06 14.34 23.74
C GLU A 51 18.86 14.68 22.84
N LEU A 52 18.89 15.81 22.12
CA LEU A 52 17.67 16.36 21.50
C LEU A 52 17.06 15.51 20.38
N ILE A 53 17.86 14.77 19.61
CA ILE A 53 17.38 14.00 18.46
C ILE A 53 18.19 12.71 18.35
N CYS A 54 17.55 11.58 18.61
CA CYS A 54 18.07 10.24 18.33
C CYS A 54 17.23 9.62 17.22
N LEU A 55 17.87 9.28 16.11
CA LEU A 55 17.22 8.59 15.02
C LEU A 55 17.09 7.11 15.40
N THR A 56 15.87 6.60 15.31
CA THR A 56 15.60 5.19 15.54
C THR A 56 16.10 4.44 14.32
N ASN A 57 16.99 3.48 14.53
CA ASN A 57 17.37 2.59 13.46
C ASN A 57 16.20 1.64 13.21
N HIS A 58 15.45 1.86 12.14
CA HIS A 58 14.40 0.93 11.70
C HIS A 58 14.98 -0.41 11.20
N ASN A 59 16.31 -0.55 11.17
CA ASN A 59 17.01 -1.69 10.62
C ASN A 59 17.44 -2.67 11.71
N SER A 60 16.48 -3.44 12.17
CA SER A 60 16.75 -4.84 12.49
C SER A 60 15.43 -5.59 12.51
N LEU A 61 14.81 -5.71 11.34
CA LEU A 61 13.90 -6.84 11.14
C LEU A 61 14.78 -8.09 11.11
N THR A 62 14.84 -8.77 12.26
CA THR A 62 15.36 -10.13 12.40
C THR A 62 14.34 -11.18 11.97
N GLU A 63 13.17 -10.74 11.52
CA GLU A 63 12.03 -11.56 11.14
C GLU A 63 12.14 -12.00 9.68
N ASP A 64 11.62 -13.18 9.38
CA ASP A 64 11.55 -13.68 8.01
C ASP A 64 10.71 -12.73 7.13
N ILE A 65 10.95 -12.72 5.82
CA ILE A 65 10.21 -11.85 4.90
C ILE A 65 8.72 -12.17 4.95
N ASP A 66 8.38 -13.45 5.09
CA ASP A 66 7.00 -13.92 5.18
C ASP A 66 6.33 -13.46 6.49
N ASP A 67 7.04 -13.55 7.63
CA ASP A 67 6.55 -13.06 8.93
C ASP A 67 6.31 -11.53 8.89
N PHE A 68 7.23 -10.79 8.26
CA PHE A 68 7.06 -9.34 8.10
C PHE A 68 5.86 -8.99 7.22
N HIS A 69 5.68 -9.71 6.11
CA HIS A 69 4.52 -9.53 5.24
C HIS A 69 3.21 -9.85 5.96
N GLU A 70 3.15 -10.94 6.73
CA GLU A 70 1.97 -11.31 7.51
C GLU A 70 1.66 -10.25 8.59
N MET A 71 2.68 -9.80 9.33
CA MET A 71 2.51 -8.73 10.31
C MET A 71 1.95 -7.47 9.64
N LYS A 72 2.51 -7.07 8.49
CA LYS A 72 2.05 -5.89 7.76
C LYS A 72 0.65 -6.06 7.22
N LEU A 73 0.25 -7.22 6.70
CA LEU A 73 -1.12 -7.51 6.28
C LEU A 73 -2.13 -7.37 7.43
N ASN A 74 -1.72 -7.71 8.65
CA ASN A 74 -2.58 -7.63 9.83
C ASN A 74 -2.67 -6.23 10.47
N THR A 75 -1.74 -5.31 10.15
CA THR A 75 -1.68 -3.94 10.74
C THR A 75 -2.33 -2.86 9.87
N TRP A 76 -3.18 -3.22 8.91
CA TRP A 76 -3.80 -2.24 8.02
C TRP A 76 -4.74 -1.31 8.79
N PHE A 77 -4.56 -0.02 8.57
CA PHE A 77 -5.36 1.02 9.20
C PHE A 77 -6.72 1.12 8.53
N MET A 78 -7.66 0.27 8.95
CA MET A 78 -9.05 0.31 8.53
C MET A 78 -10.00 -0.18 9.63
N PRO A 79 -11.26 0.31 9.67
CA PRO A 79 -12.24 -0.15 10.63
C PRO A 79 -12.52 -1.65 10.53
N GLU A 80 -12.83 -2.29 11.68
CA GLU A 80 -13.15 -3.72 11.75
C GLU A 80 -14.33 -4.14 10.86
N SER A 81 -15.27 -3.22 10.57
CA SER A 81 -16.37 -3.47 9.65
C SER A 81 -15.90 -3.80 8.23
N TYR A 82 -14.80 -3.19 7.78
CA TYR A 82 -14.23 -3.45 6.46
C TYR A 82 -13.34 -4.70 6.45
N LYS A 83 -12.63 -5.00 7.54
CA LYS A 83 -11.88 -6.26 7.71
C LYS A 83 -12.76 -7.50 7.64
N LYS A 84 -13.98 -7.41 8.15
CA LYS A 84 -14.97 -8.49 8.15
C LYS A 84 -15.95 -8.43 6.98
N LEU A 85 -15.74 -7.49 6.05
CA LEU A 85 -16.59 -7.34 4.89
C LEU A 85 -16.40 -8.54 3.97
N ASP A 86 -17.51 -9.17 3.61
CA ASP A 86 -17.57 -10.17 2.54
C ASP A 86 -17.46 -9.44 1.20
N ILE A 87 -16.21 -9.21 0.79
CA ILE A 87 -15.90 -8.47 -0.43
C ILE A 87 -16.34 -9.24 -1.68
N GLU A 88 -16.31 -10.58 -1.64
CA GLU A 88 -16.73 -11.45 -2.73
C GLU A 88 -18.21 -11.30 -3.01
N LYS A 89 -19.02 -11.38 -1.95
CA LYS A 89 -20.45 -11.14 -2.07
C LYS A 89 -20.74 -9.72 -2.56
N PHE A 90 -20.03 -8.72 -2.04
CA PHE A 90 -20.20 -7.33 -2.47
C PHE A 90 -19.94 -7.14 -3.98
N VAL A 91 -18.92 -7.80 -4.56
CA VAL A 91 -18.64 -7.66 -6.00
C VAL A 91 -19.60 -8.50 -6.84
N LEU A 92 -19.97 -9.70 -6.39
CA LEU A 92 -20.91 -10.57 -7.10
C LEU A 92 -22.33 -9.97 -7.16
N ASP A 93 -22.77 -9.31 -6.08
CA ASP A 93 -24.07 -8.64 -6.00
C ASP A 93 -24.18 -7.44 -6.97
N GLN A 94 -23.07 -6.95 -7.52
CA GLN A 94 -23.04 -5.85 -8.48
C GLN A 94 -23.01 -6.30 -9.94
N CYS A 95 -22.80 -7.59 -10.21
CA CYS A 95 -22.81 -8.13 -11.57
C CYS A 95 -24.23 -8.17 -12.14
N GLN A 96 -24.37 -7.75 -13.40
CA GLN A 96 -25.64 -7.70 -14.12
C GLN A 96 -25.73 -8.77 -15.21
N THR A 97 -24.60 -9.22 -15.73
CA THR A 97 -24.54 -10.21 -16.82
C THR A 97 -23.78 -11.47 -16.41
N ALA A 98 -24.03 -12.57 -17.14
CA ALA A 98 -23.30 -13.82 -16.93
C ALA A 98 -21.78 -13.67 -17.22
N GLU A 99 -21.41 -12.83 -18.18
CA GLU A 99 -20.02 -12.53 -18.51
C GLU A 99 -19.31 -11.80 -17.37
N GLU A 100 -19.96 -10.80 -16.77
CA GLU A 100 -19.45 -10.09 -15.60
C GLU A 100 -19.28 -11.03 -14.40
N THR A 101 -20.27 -11.88 -14.14
CA THR A 101 -20.20 -12.87 -13.06
C THR A 101 -19.07 -13.86 -13.27
N GLN A 102 -18.88 -14.36 -14.49
CA GLN A 102 -17.75 -15.24 -14.81
C GLN A 102 -16.42 -14.53 -14.58
N ARG A 103 -16.27 -13.29 -15.07
CA ARG A 103 -15.05 -12.50 -14.89
C ARG A 103 -14.74 -12.24 -13.42
N VAL A 104 -15.75 -11.87 -12.62
CA VAL A 104 -15.57 -11.67 -11.18
C VAL A 104 -15.12 -12.97 -10.49
N ASN A 105 -15.71 -14.11 -10.83
CA ASN A 105 -15.29 -15.40 -10.25
C ASN A 105 -13.82 -15.72 -10.57
N ASP A 106 -13.40 -15.53 -11.81
CA ASP A 106 -12.02 -15.77 -12.23
C ASP A 106 -11.04 -14.85 -11.48
N GLU A 107 -11.39 -13.56 -11.35
CA GLU A 107 -10.57 -12.60 -10.59
C GLU A 107 -10.53 -12.94 -9.10
N ILE A 108 -11.66 -13.29 -8.48
CA ILE A 108 -11.72 -13.72 -7.07
C ILE A 108 -10.76 -14.89 -6.83
N MET A 109 -10.72 -15.88 -7.73
CA MET A 109 -9.79 -17.00 -7.61
C MET A 109 -8.33 -16.54 -7.65
N LEU A 110 -7.98 -15.60 -8.52
CA LEU A 110 -6.63 -15.05 -8.63
C LEU A 110 -6.20 -14.24 -7.40
N TYR A 111 -7.12 -13.48 -6.80
CA TYR A 111 -6.87 -12.75 -5.56
C TYR A 111 -6.73 -13.69 -4.36
N LYS A 112 -7.57 -14.74 -4.28
CA LYS A 112 -7.48 -15.77 -3.24
C LYS A 112 -6.20 -16.57 -3.31
N SER A 113 -5.76 -16.97 -4.50
CA SER A 113 -4.53 -17.75 -4.67
C SER A 113 -3.26 -17.01 -4.26
N ARG A 114 -3.36 -15.71 -3.98
CA ARG A 114 -2.25 -14.81 -3.61
C ARG A 114 -2.48 -14.13 -2.25
N ASP A 115 -3.51 -14.53 -1.50
CA ASP A 115 -3.89 -13.92 -0.21
C ASP A 115 -4.12 -12.40 -0.28
N LEU A 116 -4.61 -11.90 -1.41
CA LEU A 116 -4.82 -10.46 -1.67
C LEU A 116 -6.24 -9.97 -1.32
N VAL A 117 -7.07 -10.82 -0.71
CA VAL A 117 -8.43 -10.44 -0.28
C VAL A 117 -8.43 -9.24 0.70
N PRO A 118 -7.52 -9.16 1.69
CA PRO A 118 -7.44 -7.99 2.58
C PRO A 118 -7.15 -6.68 1.83
N VAL A 119 -6.40 -6.76 0.72
CA VAL A 119 -6.09 -5.60 -0.12
C VAL A 119 -7.37 -5.06 -0.76
N LEU A 120 -8.25 -5.94 -1.25
CA LEU A 120 -9.53 -5.52 -1.83
C LEU A 120 -10.44 -4.83 -0.80
N GLN A 121 -10.51 -5.37 0.41
CA GLN A 121 -11.27 -4.78 1.52
C GLN A 121 -10.79 -3.36 1.85
N TYR A 122 -9.47 -3.17 1.86
CA TYR A 122 -8.90 -1.85 2.10
C TYR A 122 -9.11 -0.88 0.95
N ILE A 123 -8.97 -1.32 -0.30
CA ILE A 123 -9.28 -0.46 -1.46
C ILE A 123 -10.74 0.01 -1.38
N LYS A 124 -11.66 -0.87 -0.98
CA LYS A 124 -13.06 -0.52 -0.73
C LYS A 124 -13.19 0.54 0.37
N TYR A 125 -12.52 0.38 1.50
CA TYR A 125 -12.48 1.39 2.56
C TYR A 125 -11.94 2.74 2.08
N VAL A 126 -10.83 2.74 1.34
CA VAL A 126 -10.21 3.96 0.80
C VAL A 126 -11.17 4.68 -0.14
N VAL A 127 -11.79 3.94 -1.06
CA VAL A 127 -12.75 4.51 -2.02
C VAL A 127 -13.95 5.10 -1.29
N ASP A 128 -14.53 4.38 -0.32
CA ASP A 128 -15.67 4.89 0.45
C ASP A 128 -15.31 6.15 1.24
N THR A 129 -14.16 6.13 1.91
CA THR A 129 -13.63 7.30 2.65
C THR A 129 -13.45 8.50 1.72
N MET A 130 -12.90 8.29 0.52
CA MET A 130 -12.75 9.36 -0.46
C MET A 130 -14.10 9.89 -0.95
N ARG A 131 -15.11 9.02 -1.18
CA ARG A 131 -16.47 9.45 -1.57
C ARG A 131 -17.15 10.26 -0.47
N GLU A 132 -17.09 9.78 0.76
CA GLU A 132 -17.67 10.45 1.93
C GLU A 132 -17.07 11.85 2.13
N ASN A 133 -15.76 11.98 1.90
CA ASN A 133 -15.05 13.26 2.01
C ASN A 133 -15.03 14.08 0.72
N LYS A 134 -15.76 13.64 -0.34
CA LYS A 134 -15.83 14.31 -1.65
C LYS A 134 -14.45 14.55 -2.29
N ILE A 135 -13.50 13.66 -2.02
CA ILE A 135 -12.17 13.67 -2.64
C ILE A 135 -12.32 13.09 -4.04
N VAL A 136 -11.75 13.77 -5.03
CA VAL A 136 -11.72 13.29 -6.42
C VAL A 136 -10.40 12.58 -6.69
N TRP A 137 -10.44 11.46 -7.40
CA TRP A 137 -9.25 10.74 -7.87
C TRP A 137 -9.35 10.43 -9.36
N GLY A 138 -8.22 10.04 -9.95
CA GLY A 138 -8.12 9.72 -11.37
C GLY A 138 -8.92 8.48 -11.79
N VAL A 139 -9.05 8.28 -13.09
CA VAL A 139 -9.84 7.17 -13.68
C VAL A 139 -9.21 5.77 -13.52
N GLY A 140 -7.99 5.69 -12.97
CA GLY A 140 -7.17 4.49 -12.91
C GLY A 140 -5.96 4.58 -13.86
N ARG A 141 -4.87 3.86 -13.55
CA ARG A 141 -3.63 3.86 -14.36
C ARG A 141 -2.91 2.51 -14.34
N GLY A 142 -2.16 2.23 -15.40
CA GLY A 142 -1.36 1.02 -15.54
C GLY A 142 -2.21 -0.25 -15.63
N SER A 143 -1.60 -1.39 -15.34
CA SER A 143 -2.25 -2.70 -15.46
C SER A 143 -3.45 -2.88 -14.53
N SER A 144 -3.55 -2.12 -13.44
CA SER A 144 -4.72 -2.17 -12.53
C SER A 144 -6.06 -1.95 -13.24
N LEU A 145 -6.07 -1.26 -14.39
CA LEU A 145 -7.26 -1.04 -15.21
C LEU A 145 -7.87 -2.34 -15.77
N SER A 146 -7.12 -3.43 -15.83
CA SER A 146 -7.63 -4.72 -16.34
C SER A 146 -8.46 -5.51 -15.33
N SER A 147 -8.49 -5.10 -14.06
CA SER A 147 -9.32 -5.74 -13.03
C SER A 147 -10.72 -5.17 -13.00
N PHE A 148 -11.69 -6.05 -13.26
CA PHE A 148 -13.12 -5.78 -13.19
C PHE A 148 -13.59 -5.61 -11.74
N ILE A 149 -13.01 -6.35 -10.79
CA ILE A 149 -13.28 -6.15 -9.36
C ILE A 149 -12.92 -4.72 -8.92
N LEU A 150 -11.78 -4.20 -9.37
CA LEU A 150 -11.37 -2.82 -9.06
C LEU A 150 -12.29 -1.78 -9.73
N PHE A 151 -12.85 -2.09 -10.90
CA PHE A 151 -13.90 -1.29 -11.53
C PHE A 151 -15.19 -1.30 -10.71
N LEU A 152 -15.63 -2.45 -10.19
CA LEU A 152 -16.85 -2.57 -9.36
C LEU A 152 -16.71 -1.86 -8.00
N ILE A 153 -15.56 -1.98 -7.34
CA ILE A 153 -15.26 -1.19 -6.13
C ILE A 153 -15.27 0.32 -6.49
N GLY A 154 -14.89 0.64 -7.73
CA GLY A 154 -14.95 1.97 -8.31
C GLY A 154 -13.72 2.81 -8.00
N ILE A 155 -12.59 2.15 -7.72
CA ILE A 155 -11.27 2.78 -7.77
C ILE A 155 -10.93 3.12 -9.23
N ASN A 156 -11.23 2.20 -10.16
CA ASN A 156 -11.13 2.43 -11.60
C ASN A 156 -12.47 2.90 -12.15
N LYS A 157 -12.43 3.70 -13.21
CA LYS A 157 -13.63 4.22 -13.91
C LYS A 157 -13.80 3.66 -15.32
N VAL A 158 -12.86 2.83 -15.78
CA VAL A 158 -12.88 2.21 -17.10
C VAL A 158 -13.32 0.75 -16.95
N ASN A 159 -14.28 0.31 -17.75
CA ASN A 159 -14.73 -1.08 -17.73
C ASN A 159 -13.76 -1.96 -18.55
N PRO A 160 -13.02 -2.90 -17.92
CA PRO A 160 -12.08 -3.74 -18.63
C PRO A 160 -12.73 -4.72 -19.61
N ILE A 161 -13.96 -5.16 -19.35
CA ILE A 161 -14.67 -6.12 -20.22
C ILE A 161 -14.98 -5.46 -21.57
N THR A 162 -15.44 -4.19 -21.57
CA THR A 162 -15.74 -3.46 -22.81
C THR A 162 -14.50 -3.19 -23.66
N HIS A 163 -13.32 -3.20 -23.05
CA HIS A 163 -12.03 -2.98 -23.72
C HIS A 163 -11.24 -4.28 -23.91
N ASN A 164 -11.83 -5.44 -23.58
CA ASN A 164 -11.20 -6.76 -23.66
C ASN A 164 -9.81 -6.81 -23.01
N LEU A 165 -9.67 -6.19 -21.83
CA LEU A 165 -8.41 -6.15 -21.08
C LEU A 165 -8.22 -7.46 -20.30
N ASP A 166 -7.01 -8.00 -20.34
CA ASP A 166 -6.69 -9.25 -19.66
C ASP A 166 -6.27 -9.01 -18.21
N ILE A 167 -6.91 -9.71 -17.27
CA ILE A 167 -6.57 -9.64 -15.84
C ILE A 167 -5.14 -10.11 -15.59
N HIS A 168 -4.63 -11.04 -16.40
CA HIS A 168 -3.27 -11.55 -16.27
C HIS A 168 -2.21 -10.49 -16.57
N GLU A 169 -2.57 -9.35 -17.20
CA GLU A 169 -1.64 -8.21 -17.29
C GLU A 169 -1.40 -7.55 -15.92
N PHE A 170 -2.35 -7.67 -14.99
CA PHE A 170 -2.26 -7.14 -13.63
C PHE A 170 -1.76 -8.18 -12.63
N LEU A 171 -2.44 -9.32 -12.57
CA LEU A 171 -2.12 -10.42 -11.65
C LEU A 171 -1.35 -11.52 -12.41
N ARG A 172 -0.05 -11.25 -12.64
CA ARG A 172 0.90 -12.22 -13.22
C ARG A 172 1.26 -13.34 -12.25
#